data_AF-A0A1Y3TY45-F1
#
_entry.id   AF-A0A1Y3TY45-F1
#
_cell.length_a   1.000
_cell.length_b   1.000
_cell.length_c   1.000
_cell.angle_alpha   90.00
_cell.angle_beta   90.00
_cell.angle_gamma   90.00
#
_symmetry.space_group_name_H-M   'P 1'
#
loop_
_entity.id
_entity.type
_entity.pdbx_description
1 polymer ?
#
loop_
_entity_poly.entity_id
_entity_poly.type
_entity_poly.pdbx_seq_one_letter_code
_entity_poly.pdbx_strand_id
1 'polypeptide(L)'
;MNETMAKNMEIINGLNEVEGFDPAAFLRKLQGEAGEEQLYLDVKYRKLWFRLKYPLGKIAKRIIKLENDYAIIESRIYLDRNDPEDNYIFCAMAQRWRTEDDAYGKKYVESAETAAVGRALADAGFGIQFAEPGEERDPNPVDAPVTVPKTNENDLPPEDDEPLPEEPVPQQKKVRGEVGSEKSNPKSSKKEELSEHMSVEELTKKMTLDDAKAYIIPMGVYKGKTIGELCLEKPSALTWYIDSYGGRNNLLRAAAKVLLDAAK
;
A
#
# COMPACT_ATOMS: atom_id res chain seq x y z
N MET A 1 28.08 -4.17 6.13
CA MET A 1 26.69 -3.92 5.66
C MET A 1 26.36 -4.99 4.63
N ASN A 2 25.34 -5.81 4.85
CA ASN A 2 25.06 -7.01 4.04
C ASN A 2 24.61 -6.62 2.61
N GLU A 3 25.11 -7.27 1.56
CA GLU A 3 24.82 -6.92 0.15
C GLU A 3 23.30 -6.91 -0.16
N THR A 4 22.55 -7.77 0.53
CA THR A 4 21.08 -7.82 0.47
C THR A 4 20.42 -6.58 1.09
N MET A 5 20.97 -6.02 2.17
CA MET A 5 20.46 -4.81 2.81
C MET A 5 20.70 -3.57 1.94
N ALA A 6 21.88 -3.48 1.31
CA ALA A 6 22.19 -2.39 0.39
C ALA A 6 21.23 -2.35 -0.81
N LYS A 7 20.95 -3.51 -1.41
CA LYS A 7 19.99 -3.64 -2.51
C LYS A 7 18.56 -3.31 -2.11
N ASN A 8 18.15 -3.70 -0.90
CA ASN A 8 16.82 -3.36 -0.38
C ASN A 8 16.68 -1.84 -0.15
N MET A 9 17.72 -1.19 0.38
CA MET A 9 17.74 0.26 0.55
C MET A 9 17.66 0.99 -0.79
N GLU A 10 18.33 0.51 -1.83
CA GLU A 10 18.26 1.08 -3.18
C GLU A 10 16.83 1.01 -3.76
N ILE A 11 16.14 -0.13 -3.60
CA ILE A 11 14.74 -0.29 -4.03
C ILE A 11 13.80 0.64 -3.26
N ILE A 12 13.98 0.74 -1.94
CA ILE A 12 13.18 1.60 -1.06
C ILE A 12 13.38 3.08 -1.43
N ASN A 13 14.61 3.48 -1.69
CA ASN A 13 14.95 4.85 -2.08
C ASN A 13 14.48 5.20 -3.50
N GLY A 14 14.35 4.21 -4.38
CA GLY A 14 13.81 4.37 -5.74
C GLY A 14 12.28 4.54 -5.78
N LEU A 15 11.57 4.36 -4.65
CA LEU A 15 10.13 4.58 -4.59
C LEU A 15 9.81 6.03 -4.96
N ASN A 16 8.93 6.23 -5.96
CA ASN A 16 8.51 7.56 -6.43
C ASN A 16 9.68 8.48 -6.87
N GLU A 17 10.82 7.93 -7.30
CA GLU A 17 11.97 8.72 -7.76
C GLU A 17 11.59 9.77 -8.83
N VAL A 18 12.21 10.94 -8.74
CA VAL A 18 12.09 12.07 -9.67
C VAL A 18 13.50 12.56 -10.01
N GLU A 19 13.80 12.67 -11.30
CA GLU A 19 15.10 13.18 -11.77
C GLU A 19 15.40 14.57 -11.19
N GLY A 20 16.57 14.72 -10.57
CA GLY A 20 17.02 15.99 -10.00
C GLY A 20 16.36 16.39 -8.68
N PHE A 21 15.57 15.52 -8.04
CA PHE A 21 14.94 15.79 -6.75
C PHE A 21 15.24 14.69 -5.73
N ASP A 22 15.95 15.05 -4.66
CA ASP A 22 16.21 14.18 -3.51
C ASP A 22 15.35 14.60 -2.30
N PRO A 23 14.35 13.81 -1.89
CA PRO A 23 13.55 14.12 -0.70
C PRO A 23 14.34 14.05 0.61
N ALA A 24 15.44 13.27 0.68
CA ALA A 24 16.24 13.13 1.90
C ALA A 24 16.95 14.44 2.28
N ALA A 25 17.29 15.27 1.29
CA ALA A 25 17.88 16.59 1.50
C ALA A 25 16.99 17.57 2.29
N PHE A 26 15.70 17.27 2.45
CA PHE A 26 14.73 18.11 3.18
C PHE A 26 14.28 17.53 4.52
N LEU A 27 14.92 16.44 4.97
CA LEU A 27 14.66 15.86 6.28
C LEU A 27 15.12 16.82 7.38
N ARG A 28 14.30 16.95 8.43
CA ARG A 28 14.70 17.62 9.67
C ARG A 28 14.74 16.64 10.81
N LYS A 29 15.63 16.92 11.77
CA LYS A 29 15.68 16.22 13.04
C LYS A 29 14.60 16.75 13.98
N LEU A 30 13.89 15.85 14.60
CA LEU A 30 12.99 16.04 15.73
C LEU A 30 13.65 15.41 16.95
N GLN A 31 13.37 15.97 18.12
CA GLN A 31 13.78 15.36 19.38
C GLN A 31 12.57 14.58 19.91
N GLY A 32 12.69 13.26 19.99
CA GLY A 32 11.70 12.40 20.62
C GLY A 32 11.64 12.63 22.13
N GLU A 33 10.55 12.19 22.76
CA GLU A 33 10.33 12.37 24.20
C GLU A 33 11.41 11.67 25.06
N ALA A 34 11.98 10.58 24.57
CA ALA A 34 13.09 9.85 25.22
C ALA A 34 14.48 10.37 24.84
N GLY A 35 14.58 11.53 24.15
CA GLY A 35 15.85 12.10 23.69
C GLY A 35 16.42 11.43 22.44
N GLU A 36 15.60 10.62 21.76
CA GLU A 36 15.93 9.98 20.49
C GLU A 36 15.93 11.01 19.35
N GLU A 37 16.88 10.94 18.44
CA GLU A 37 16.90 11.81 17.27
C GLU A 37 16.05 11.20 16.17
N GLN A 38 15.05 11.95 15.72
CA GLN A 38 14.00 11.47 14.85
C GLN A 38 14.00 12.22 13.50
N LEU A 39 14.16 11.54 12.36
CA LEU A 39 14.08 12.17 11.05
C LEU A 39 12.63 12.30 10.60
N TYR A 40 12.29 13.47 10.07
CA TYR A 40 10.95 13.77 9.60
C TYR A 40 10.95 14.63 8.35
N LEU A 41 10.16 14.22 7.36
CA LEU A 41 9.91 14.98 6.14
C LEU A 41 8.58 15.74 6.26
N ASP A 42 8.65 17.07 6.32
CA ASP A 42 7.44 17.90 6.41
C ASP A 42 6.49 17.69 5.22
N VAL A 43 5.17 17.76 5.50
CA VAL A 43 4.10 17.60 4.50
C VAL A 43 4.27 18.53 3.28
N LYS A 44 4.87 19.71 3.46
CA LYS A 44 5.17 20.62 2.34
C LYS A 44 6.12 20.00 1.31
N TYR A 45 7.12 19.24 1.74
CA TYR A 45 8.07 18.57 0.85
C TYR A 45 7.48 17.30 0.24
N ARG A 46 6.60 16.61 0.96
CA ARG A 46 5.80 15.50 0.38
C ARG A 46 4.87 15.98 -0.73
N LYS A 47 4.21 17.14 -0.53
CA LYS A 47 3.39 17.80 -1.57
C LYS A 47 4.22 18.22 -2.78
N LEU A 48 5.41 18.78 -2.54
CA LEU A 48 6.35 19.13 -3.62
C LEU A 48 6.73 17.87 -4.41
N TRP A 49 7.15 16.82 -3.72
CA TRP A 49 7.54 15.56 -4.33
C TRP A 49 6.39 14.92 -5.13
N PHE A 50 5.18 14.86 -4.55
CA PHE A 50 3.98 14.42 -5.25
C PHE A 50 3.70 15.25 -6.51
N ARG A 51 3.82 16.58 -6.44
CA ARG A 51 3.59 17.45 -7.60
C ARG A 51 4.65 17.27 -8.69
N LEU A 52 5.90 16.97 -8.32
CA LEU A 52 6.96 16.69 -9.27
C LEU A 52 6.72 15.34 -9.97
N LYS A 53 6.34 14.30 -9.23
CA LYS A 53 6.05 12.96 -9.77
C LYS A 53 4.76 12.91 -10.60
N TYR A 54 3.72 13.58 -10.11
CA TYR A 54 2.39 13.63 -10.71
C TYR A 54 1.95 15.10 -10.91
N PRO A 55 2.42 15.79 -11.97
CA PRO A 55 2.10 17.19 -12.21
C PRO A 55 0.61 17.49 -12.37
N LEU A 56 -0.17 16.52 -12.85
CA LEU A 56 -1.62 16.61 -12.97
C LEU A 56 -2.36 16.10 -11.73
N GLY A 57 -1.66 15.56 -10.73
CA GLY A 57 -2.26 14.98 -9.53
C GLY A 57 -3.05 15.99 -8.70
N LYS A 58 -4.02 15.49 -7.94
CA LYS A 58 -4.92 16.29 -7.10
C LYS A 58 -4.94 15.75 -5.69
N ILE A 59 -4.94 16.67 -4.73
CA ILE A 59 -5.16 16.39 -3.32
C ILE A 59 -6.49 17.06 -2.97
N ALA A 60 -7.54 16.26 -2.81
CA ALA A 60 -8.85 16.76 -2.39
C ALA A 60 -9.00 16.60 -0.88
N LYS A 61 -9.66 17.55 -0.24
CA LYS A 61 -9.83 17.59 1.21
C LYS A 61 -11.31 17.73 1.53
N ARG A 62 -11.78 17.03 2.54
CA ARG A 62 -13.17 17.06 2.96
C ARG A 62 -13.28 17.12 4.47
N ILE A 63 -14.04 18.09 4.97
CA ILE A 63 -14.44 18.13 6.37
C ILE A 63 -15.50 17.04 6.56
N ILE A 64 -15.17 16.00 7.31
CA ILE A 64 -16.12 14.93 7.66
C ILE A 64 -16.97 15.38 8.85
N LYS A 65 -16.34 16.05 9.81
CA LYS A 65 -17.03 16.62 10.97
C LYS A 65 -16.30 17.85 11.48
N LEU A 66 -17.06 18.86 11.87
CA LEU A 66 -16.56 20.07 12.51
C LEU A 66 -17.49 20.44 13.66
N GLU A 67 -16.95 20.39 14.87
CA GLU A 67 -17.60 20.80 16.10
C GLU A 67 -16.77 21.92 16.76
N ASN A 68 -17.31 22.57 17.79
CA ASN A 68 -16.60 23.64 18.50
C ASN A 68 -15.25 23.20 19.10
N ASP A 69 -15.13 21.92 19.42
CA ASP A 69 -14.02 21.35 20.18
C ASP A 69 -13.17 20.36 19.38
N TYR A 70 -13.57 19.98 18.16
CA TYR A 70 -12.75 19.11 17.30
C TYR A 70 -13.14 19.15 15.82
N ALA A 71 -12.20 18.75 14.98
CA ALA A 71 -12.41 18.55 13.55
C ALA A 71 -11.94 17.16 13.12
N ILE A 72 -12.66 16.56 12.18
CA ILE A 72 -12.28 15.34 11.47
C ILE A 72 -12.18 15.69 9.98
N ILE A 73 -10.99 15.55 9.43
CA ILE A 73 -10.68 15.85 8.02
C ILE A 73 -10.30 14.55 7.31
N GLU A 74 -10.80 14.38 6.09
CA GLU A 74 -10.35 13.37 5.14
C GLU A 74 -9.55 14.07 4.03
N SER A 75 -8.45 13.45 3.60
CA SER A 75 -7.67 13.84 2.42
C SER A 75 -7.63 12.68 1.44
N ARG A 76 -7.82 12.95 0.16
CA ARG A 76 -7.83 11.99 -0.94
C ARG A 76 -6.79 12.38 -2.00
N ILE A 77 -6.01 11.42 -2.45
CA ILE A 77 -4.95 11.59 -3.45
C ILE A 77 -5.41 10.98 -4.77
N TYR A 78 -5.29 11.75 -5.86
CA TYR A 78 -5.63 11.36 -7.23
C TYR A 78 -4.42 11.56 -8.13
N LEU A 79 -4.20 10.66 -9.08
CA LEU A 79 -3.08 10.79 -10.02
C LEU A 79 -3.38 11.82 -11.12
N ASP A 80 -4.65 12.03 -11.45
CA ASP A 80 -5.10 13.07 -12.36
C ASP A 80 -6.19 13.95 -11.69
N ARG A 81 -6.13 15.26 -11.91
CA ARG A 81 -7.11 16.20 -11.38
C ARG A 81 -8.52 15.95 -11.89
N ASN A 82 -8.66 15.35 -13.07
CA ASN A 82 -9.93 15.03 -13.70
C ASN A 82 -10.47 13.66 -13.29
N ASP A 83 -9.74 12.90 -12.46
CA ASP A 83 -10.24 11.63 -11.92
C ASP A 83 -11.59 11.86 -11.20
N PRO A 84 -12.59 10.96 -11.42
CA PRO A 84 -13.85 10.93 -10.69
C PRO A 84 -13.64 10.90 -9.17
N GLU A 85 -14.65 11.33 -8.39
CA GLU A 85 -14.49 11.50 -6.94
C GLU A 85 -14.10 10.20 -6.21
N ASP A 86 -14.58 9.06 -6.67
CA ASP A 86 -14.34 7.72 -6.14
C ASP A 86 -13.03 7.08 -6.65
N ASN A 87 -12.39 7.66 -7.67
CA ASN A 87 -11.15 7.15 -8.26
C ASN A 87 -9.87 7.73 -7.61
N TYR A 88 -9.85 7.83 -6.29
CA TYR A 88 -8.63 8.19 -5.56
C TYR A 88 -7.74 6.94 -5.35
N ILE A 89 -6.42 7.14 -5.38
CA ILE A 89 -5.47 6.07 -5.09
C ILE A 89 -5.36 5.79 -3.60
N PHE A 90 -5.41 6.85 -2.77
CA PHE A 90 -5.32 6.75 -1.32
C PHE A 90 -6.18 7.81 -0.64
N CYS A 91 -6.67 7.49 0.55
CA CYS A 91 -7.35 8.43 1.42
C CYS A 91 -6.89 8.20 2.86
N ALA A 92 -6.78 9.29 3.63
CA ALA A 92 -6.53 9.20 5.06
C ALA A 92 -7.38 10.22 5.81
N MET A 93 -7.64 9.92 7.08
CA MET A 93 -8.38 10.80 7.98
C MET A 93 -7.51 11.21 9.16
N ALA A 94 -7.76 12.40 9.68
CA ALA A 94 -7.18 12.87 10.93
C ALA A 94 -8.20 13.63 11.76
N GLN A 95 -8.15 13.37 13.06
CA GLN A 95 -8.92 14.09 14.07
C GLN A 95 -7.98 14.92 14.93
N ARG A 96 -8.38 16.16 15.21
CA ARG A 96 -7.71 17.02 16.18
C ARG A 96 -8.73 17.71 17.07
N TRP A 97 -8.43 17.73 18.36
CA TRP A 97 -9.19 18.46 19.36
C TRP A 97 -8.65 19.87 19.47
N ARG A 98 -9.55 20.81 19.73
CA ARG A 98 -9.22 22.17 20.15
C ARG A 98 -8.58 22.08 21.52
N THR A 99 -7.43 22.71 21.67
CA THR A 99 -6.76 22.93 22.96
C THR A 99 -6.74 24.42 23.25
N GLU A 100 -6.90 24.83 24.50
CA GLU A 100 -6.84 26.27 24.86
C GLU A 100 -5.40 26.72 25.16
N ASP A 101 -4.56 25.80 25.61
CA ASP A 101 -3.18 26.05 26.08
C ASP A 101 -2.13 26.10 24.97
N ASP A 102 -2.49 25.80 23.72
CA ASP A 102 -1.53 25.72 22.62
C ASP A 102 -1.73 26.87 21.61
N ALA A 103 -0.63 27.46 21.15
CA ALA A 103 -0.61 28.35 19.99
C ALA A 103 -1.23 27.70 18.74
N TYR A 104 -1.25 26.36 18.67
CA TYR A 104 -1.94 25.57 17.64
C TYR A 104 -3.38 25.17 17.99
N GLY A 105 -3.83 25.42 19.21
CA GLY A 105 -5.16 25.05 19.68
C GLY A 105 -6.30 25.77 18.95
N LYS A 106 -6.06 27.00 18.49
CA LYS A 106 -6.94 27.73 17.55
C LYS A 106 -6.85 27.21 16.11
N LYS A 107 -5.84 26.39 15.79
CA LYS A 107 -5.53 25.83 14.46
C LYS A 107 -5.81 24.33 14.37
N TYR A 108 -6.68 23.80 15.22
CA TYR A 108 -6.99 22.37 15.24
C TYR A 108 -7.53 21.87 13.90
N VAL A 109 -8.25 22.72 13.15
CA VAL A 109 -8.73 22.40 11.80
C VAL A 109 -7.56 22.28 10.81
N GLU A 110 -6.64 23.24 10.79
CA GLU A 110 -5.46 23.23 9.91
C GLU A 110 -4.48 22.11 10.29
N SER A 111 -4.38 21.78 11.57
CA SER A 111 -3.61 20.65 12.07
C SER A 111 -4.22 19.33 11.62
N ALA A 112 -5.54 19.15 11.74
CA ALA A 112 -6.24 17.98 11.22
C ALA A 112 -6.09 17.87 9.70
N GLU A 113 -6.19 18.99 8.98
CA GLU A 113 -5.98 19.02 7.53
C GLU A 113 -4.56 18.58 7.16
N THR A 114 -3.55 19.15 7.81
CA THR A 114 -2.14 18.85 7.54
C THR A 114 -1.84 17.38 7.85
N ALA A 115 -2.40 16.85 8.94
CA ALA A 115 -2.25 15.46 9.32
C ALA A 115 -2.91 14.51 8.32
N ALA A 116 -4.15 14.80 7.89
CA ALA A 116 -4.85 13.99 6.89
C ALA A 116 -4.08 13.96 5.56
N VAL A 117 -3.58 15.11 5.10
CA VAL A 117 -2.77 15.20 3.87
C VAL A 117 -1.43 14.46 4.01
N GLY A 118 -0.75 14.62 5.15
CA GLY A 118 0.52 13.96 5.44
C GLY A 118 0.40 12.44 5.35
N ARG A 119 -0.62 11.88 6.02
CA ARG A 119 -0.93 10.46 6.04
C ARG A 119 -1.31 9.93 4.66
N ALA A 120 -2.20 10.62 3.95
CA ALA A 120 -2.63 10.19 2.62
C ALA A 120 -1.46 10.19 1.61
N LEU A 121 -0.51 11.12 1.75
CA LEU A 121 0.71 11.15 0.94
C LEU A 121 1.71 10.06 1.34
N ALA A 122 1.85 9.77 2.64
CA ALA A 122 2.67 8.66 3.12
C ALA A 122 2.15 7.32 2.60
N ASP A 123 0.84 7.09 2.67
CA ASP A 123 0.17 5.92 2.09
C ASP A 123 0.39 5.82 0.57
N ALA A 124 0.46 6.97 -0.11
CA ALA A 124 0.81 7.06 -1.53
C ALA A 124 2.32 6.90 -1.83
N GLY A 125 3.13 6.60 -0.81
CA GLY A 125 4.57 6.34 -0.94
C GLY A 125 5.45 7.59 -0.90
N PHE A 126 4.92 8.75 -0.48
CA PHE A 126 5.69 9.98 -0.35
C PHE A 126 6.12 10.19 1.09
N GLY A 127 7.32 9.70 1.41
CA GLY A 127 7.95 9.84 2.73
C GLY A 127 7.97 8.57 3.56
N ILE A 128 7.32 7.49 3.11
CA ILE A 128 7.26 6.20 3.83
C ILE A 128 8.62 5.49 3.93
N GLN A 129 9.54 5.75 3.00
CA GLN A 129 10.93 5.25 3.08
C GLN A 129 11.72 5.82 4.27
N PHE A 130 11.18 6.85 4.90
CA PHE A 130 11.69 7.43 6.14
C PHE A 130 10.76 7.04 7.31
N ALA A 131 10.24 5.81 7.34
CA ALA A 131 9.54 5.23 8.49
C ALA A 131 10.29 3.99 8.96
N GLU A 132 10.67 3.93 10.24
CA GLU A 132 11.39 2.79 10.80
C GLU A 132 10.45 1.62 11.15
N PRO A 133 10.92 0.36 11.08
CA PRO A 133 10.21 -0.79 11.60
C PRO A 133 10.40 -0.90 13.12
N GLY A 134 9.51 -0.30 13.91
CA GLY A 134 9.45 -0.47 15.36
C GLY A 134 8.40 0.43 16.02
N GLU A 135 7.39 -0.18 16.65
CA GLU A 135 6.37 0.50 17.48
C GLU A 135 7.03 1.15 18.73
N GLU A 136 6.67 2.32 19.26
CA GLU A 136 5.38 2.75 19.84
C GLU A 136 5.16 4.29 19.86
N ARG A 137 3.88 4.67 19.66
CA ARG A 137 3.03 5.84 20.04
C ARG A 137 3.53 7.31 20.10
N ASP A 138 2.69 8.14 19.46
CA ASP A 138 2.72 9.57 19.11
C ASP A 138 2.31 10.55 20.24
N PRO A 139 2.95 11.75 20.33
CA PRO A 139 2.29 12.93 20.91
C PRO A 139 2.16 14.19 20.01
N ASN A 140 2.69 14.26 18.77
CA ASN A 140 2.03 14.82 17.55
C ASN A 140 2.85 14.92 16.22
N PRO A 141 3.81 14.05 15.84
CA PRO A 141 4.15 13.89 14.42
C PRO A 141 3.03 13.20 13.62
N VAL A 142 2.77 13.64 12.38
CA VAL A 142 1.63 13.13 11.59
C VAL A 142 1.87 11.72 11.02
N ASP A 143 3.13 11.29 11.03
CA ASP A 143 3.68 9.98 10.68
C ASP A 143 4.68 9.52 11.75
N ALA A 144 5.03 8.23 11.79
CA ALA A 144 6.06 7.70 12.68
C ALA A 144 7.43 8.33 12.34
N PRO A 145 8.04 9.08 13.27
CA PRO A 145 9.38 9.62 13.08
C PRO A 145 10.46 8.50 13.08
N VAL A 146 11.56 8.67 12.33
CA VAL A 146 12.67 7.67 12.24
C VAL A 146 13.75 7.95 13.27
N THR A 147 13.97 7.06 14.23
CA THR A 147 15.06 7.24 15.19
C THR A 147 16.40 6.88 14.52
N VAL A 148 17.46 7.69 14.69
CA VAL A 148 18.82 7.23 14.33
C VAL A 148 19.40 6.38 15.46
N PRO A 149 19.75 5.10 15.23
CA PRO A 149 20.42 4.31 16.25
C PRO A 149 21.80 4.92 16.54
N LYS A 150 22.06 5.26 17.80
CA LYS A 150 23.41 5.60 18.28
C LYS A 150 24.21 4.31 18.42
N THR A 151 24.89 3.89 17.36
CA THR A 151 26.00 2.94 17.51
C THR A 151 27.15 3.67 18.21
N ASN A 152 27.34 3.39 19.50
CA ASN A 152 28.58 3.75 20.18
C ASN A 152 29.69 2.87 19.61
N GLU A 153 30.70 3.49 18.98
CA GLU A 153 31.83 2.82 18.33
C GLU A 153 32.78 2.08 19.30
N ASN A 154 32.45 1.99 20.60
CA ASN A 154 33.36 1.52 21.64
C ASN A 154 32.97 0.21 22.34
N ASP A 155 31.86 -0.45 21.98
CA ASP A 155 31.44 -1.71 22.63
C ASP A 155 31.34 -2.89 21.65
N LEU A 156 32.44 -3.20 20.95
CA LEU A 156 32.62 -4.50 20.30
C LEU A 156 33.61 -5.34 21.13
N PRO A 157 33.21 -6.48 21.72
CA PRO A 157 34.16 -7.49 22.19
C PRO A 157 34.87 -8.12 20.99
N PRO A 158 36.16 -8.50 21.11
CA PRO A 158 36.90 -9.09 20.00
C PRO A 158 36.32 -10.45 19.60
N GLU A 159 36.19 -10.65 18.28
CA GLU A 159 35.79 -11.92 17.68
C GLU A 159 36.93 -12.94 17.81
N ASP A 160 36.68 -14.05 18.51
CA ASP A 160 37.50 -15.26 18.41
C ASP A 160 36.85 -16.19 17.38
N ASP A 161 37.62 -16.47 16.31
CA ASP A 161 37.35 -17.44 15.26
C ASP A 161 37.35 -18.88 15.84
N GLU A 162 36.23 -19.58 15.80
CA GLU A 162 36.22 -21.06 15.74
C GLU A 162 35.18 -21.56 14.72
N PRO A 163 35.57 -22.44 13.78
CA PRO A 163 34.67 -22.98 12.77
C PRO A 163 33.94 -24.23 13.28
N LEU A 164 32.65 -24.34 12.97
CA LEU A 164 31.88 -25.58 13.15
C LEU A 164 31.27 -26.04 11.81
N PRO A 165 31.09 -27.37 11.62
CA PRO A 165 31.20 -28.06 10.33
C PRO A 165 29.95 -28.03 9.44
N GLU A 166 30.19 -28.12 8.13
CA GLU A 166 29.19 -28.27 7.06
C GLU A 166 28.53 -29.66 7.04
N GLU A 167 27.21 -29.71 6.81
CA GLU A 167 26.50 -30.87 6.21
C GLU A 167 25.17 -30.42 5.56
N PRO A 168 24.59 -31.19 4.59
CA PRO A 168 24.49 -30.73 3.22
C PRO A 168 23.08 -30.38 2.70
N VAL A 169 23.08 -29.60 1.62
CA VAL A 169 21.93 -29.19 0.81
C VAL A 169 21.43 -30.34 -0.08
N PRO A 170 20.12 -30.63 -0.18
CA PRO A 170 19.59 -31.47 -1.26
C PRO A 170 19.46 -30.69 -2.57
N GLN A 171 20.10 -31.22 -3.61
CA GLN A 171 20.15 -30.71 -4.97
C GLN A 171 18.87 -30.93 -5.79
N GLN A 172 18.57 -29.89 -6.58
CA GLN A 172 18.19 -29.88 -8.01
C GLN A 172 17.00 -30.72 -8.53
N LYS A 173 16.15 -30.07 -9.35
CA LYS A 173 16.17 -30.35 -10.81
C LYS A 173 15.56 -29.20 -11.64
N LYS A 174 16.39 -28.70 -12.55
CA LYS A 174 16.02 -27.90 -13.74
C LYS A 174 15.47 -28.83 -14.81
N VAL A 175 14.46 -28.39 -15.56
CA VAL A 175 14.29 -28.79 -16.97
C VAL A 175 14.04 -27.53 -17.80
N ARG A 176 14.76 -27.44 -18.91
CA ARG A 176 14.81 -26.39 -19.94
C ARG A 176 14.27 -27.01 -21.24
N GLY A 177 13.58 -26.21 -22.05
CA GLY A 177 13.31 -26.42 -23.49
C GLY A 177 12.22 -25.44 -23.93
N GLU A 178 12.55 -24.29 -24.53
CA GLU A 178 12.73 -23.99 -25.98
C GLU A 178 11.42 -24.07 -26.80
N VAL A 179 10.81 -22.92 -27.19
CA VAL A 179 10.98 -22.07 -28.40
C VAL A 179 9.98 -22.42 -29.53
N GLY A 180 9.32 -21.39 -30.08
CA GLY A 180 8.62 -21.38 -31.37
C GLY A 180 7.16 -20.89 -31.26
N SER A 181 6.81 -19.60 -31.47
CA SER A 181 6.75 -18.78 -32.70
C SER A 181 5.31 -18.63 -33.25
N GLU A 182 4.89 -17.36 -33.29
CA GLU A 182 4.06 -16.71 -34.31
C GLU A 182 2.53 -16.92 -34.44
N LYS A 183 1.87 -15.76 -34.32
CA LYS A 183 0.81 -15.19 -35.17
C LYS A 183 -0.56 -15.88 -35.19
N SER A 184 -1.57 -15.17 -34.69
CA SER A 184 -2.51 -14.39 -35.53
C SER A 184 -3.87 -14.24 -34.82
N ASN A 185 -4.31 -12.98 -34.70
CA ASN A 185 -5.73 -12.65 -34.62
C ASN A 185 -6.30 -12.77 -36.05
N PRO A 186 -7.58 -13.15 -36.26
CA PRO A 186 -8.60 -12.11 -36.27
C PRO A 186 -10.02 -12.50 -35.79
N LYS A 187 -10.57 -11.60 -34.97
CA LYS A 187 -11.91 -10.98 -35.03
C LYS A 187 -13.20 -11.79 -34.71
N SER A 188 -13.77 -11.32 -33.60
CA SER A 188 -15.15 -10.83 -33.41
C SER A 188 -16.29 -11.83 -33.23
N SER A 189 -16.81 -11.89 -32.01
CA SER A 189 -18.21 -11.57 -31.77
C SER A 189 -18.37 -10.95 -30.38
N LYS A 190 -19.15 -9.87 -30.34
CA LYS A 190 -19.46 -9.04 -29.16
C LYS A 190 -20.07 -9.90 -28.05
N LYS A 191 -19.47 -9.90 -26.86
CA LYS A 191 -20.17 -10.12 -25.59
C LYS A 191 -19.89 -8.90 -24.72
N GLU A 192 -20.97 -8.21 -24.38
CA GLU A 192 -20.99 -6.96 -23.62
C GLU A 192 -20.08 -7.04 -22.39
N GLU A 193 -19.21 -6.05 -22.26
CA GLU A 193 -18.14 -5.97 -21.28
C GLU A 193 -18.67 -6.27 -19.88
N LEU A 194 -18.20 -7.37 -19.27
CA LEU A 194 -18.20 -7.50 -17.82
C LEU A 194 -17.23 -6.46 -17.27
N SER A 195 -17.71 -5.23 -17.17
CA SER A 195 -17.01 -4.09 -16.61
C SER A 195 -16.82 -4.30 -15.11
N GLU A 196 -15.58 -4.10 -14.62
CA GLU A 196 -15.21 -4.10 -13.21
C GLU A 196 -16.01 -3.11 -12.34
N HIS A 197 -16.76 -2.20 -12.98
CA HIS A 197 -17.63 -1.23 -12.30
C HIS A 197 -19.03 -1.77 -11.97
N MET A 198 -19.40 -2.98 -12.42
CA MET A 198 -20.69 -3.56 -12.08
C MET A 198 -20.73 -4.13 -10.66
N SER A 199 -21.91 -4.12 -10.04
CA SER A 199 -22.11 -4.72 -8.73
C SER A 199 -21.89 -6.24 -8.78
N VAL A 200 -21.52 -6.85 -7.64
CA VAL A 200 -21.32 -8.30 -7.54
C VAL A 200 -22.59 -9.06 -7.97
N GLU A 201 -23.78 -8.54 -7.69
CA GLU A 201 -25.05 -9.16 -8.06
C GLU A 201 -25.31 -9.15 -9.56
N GLU A 202 -25.01 -8.05 -10.25
CA GLU A 202 -25.15 -7.93 -11.70
C GLU A 202 -24.12 -8.79 -12.42
N LEU A 203 -22.89 -8.86 -11.89
CA LEU A 203 -21.84 -9.75 -12.39
C LEU A 203 -22.25 -11.21 -12.22
N THR A 204 -22.78 -11.59 -11.06
CA THR A 204 -23.25 -12.98 -10.80
C THR A 204 -24.36 -13.39 -11.76
N LYS A 205 -25.27 -12.47 -12.13
CA LYS A 205 -26.34 -12.74 -13.12
C LYS A 205 -25.85 -12.91 -14.55
N LYS A 206 -24.76 -12.21 -14.93
CA LYS A 206 -24.21 -12.23 -16.29
C LYS A 206 -23.10 -13.26 -16.49
N MET A 207 -22.43 -13.65 -15.40
CA MET A 207 -21.31 -14.58 -15.41
C MET A 207 -21.81 -16.01 -15.59
N THR A 208 -21.24 -16.73 -16.55
CA THR A 208 -21.55 -18.15 -16.74
C THR A 208 -20.74 -19.02 -15.76
N LEU A 209 -21.21 -20.24 -15.54
CA LEU A 209 -20.54 -21.19 -14.66
C LEU A 209 -19.15 -21.58 -15.18
N ASP A 210 -18.97 -21.65 -16.50
CA ASP A 210 -17.66 -21.92 -17.11
C ASP A 210 -16.72 -20.72 -16.98
N ASP A 211 -17.23 -19.49 -17.12
CA ASP A 211 -16.45 -18.28 -16.85
C ASP A 211 -16.01 -18.22 -15.37
N ALA A 212 -16.88 -18.62 -14.44
CA ALA A 212 -16.58 -18.66 -13.01
C ALA A 212 -15.52 -19.70 -12.68
N LYS A 213 -15.58 -20.88 -13.29
CA LYS A 213 -14.55 -21.92 -13.14
C LYS A 213 -13.20 -21.48 -13.70
N ALA A 214 -13.18 -20.80 -14.84
CA ALA A 214 -11.96 -20.38 -15.51
C ALA A 214 -11.31 -19.12 -14.89
N TYR A 215 -12.00 -18.43 -13.98
CA TYR A 215 -11.50 -17.19 -13.39
C TYR A 215 -10.24 -17.43 -12.55
N ILE A 216 -9.12 -16.80 -12.95
CA ILE A 216 -7.82 -16.92 -12.27
C ILE A 216 -7.76 -15.93 -11.12
N ILE A 217 -7.38 -16.41 -9.93
CA ILE A 217 -7.19 -15.61 -8.73
C ILE A 217 -5.90 -14.80 -8.88
N PRO A 218 -5.94 -13.45 -8.89
CA PRO A 218 -4.75 -12.64 -9.14
C PRO A 218 -3.87 -12.41 -7.89
N MET A 219 -4.34 -12.81 -6.70
CA MET A 219 -3.72 -12.41 -5.43
C MET A 219 -3.88 -13.41 -4.27
N GLY A 220 -3.06 -13.22 -3.23
CA GLY A 220 -3.12 -13.99 -1.98
C GLY A 220 -2.52 -15.39 -2.09
N VAL A 221 -2.85 -16.24 -1.12
CA VAL A 221 -2.33 -17.61 -0.99
C VAL A 221 -2.69 -18.49 -2.20
N TYR A 222 -3.80 -18.19 -2.88
CA TYR A 222 -4.30 -18.93 -4.03
C TYR A 222 -3.98 -18.26 -5.38
N LYS A 223 -3.06 -17.29 -5.40
CA LYS A 223 -2.65 -16.59 -6.63
C LYS A 223 -2.24 -17.58 -7.72
N GLY A 224 -2.80 -17.42 -8.91
CA GLY A 224 -2.52 -18.25 -10.08
C GLY A 224 -3.39 -19.51 -10.20
N LYS A 225 -4.15 -19.88 -9.16
CA LYS A 225 -5.18 -20.93 -9.26
C LYS A 225 -6.47 -20.35 -9.83
N THR A 226 -7.26 -21.21 -10.46
CA THR A 226 -8.62 -20.86 -10.86
C THR A 226 -9.60 -21.01 -9.68
N ILE A 227 -10.69 -20.26 -9.73
CA ILE A 227 -11.79 -20.38 -8.76
C ILE A 227 -12.44 -21.78 -8.84
N GLY A 228 -12.44 -22.40 -10.02
CA GLY A 228 -12.86 -23.81 -10.20
C GLY A 228 -11.95 -24.81 -9.48
N GLU A 229 -10.63 -24.68 -9.60
CA GLU A 229 -9.67 -25.53 -8.88
C GLU A 229 -9.79 -25.34 -7.36
N LEU A 230 -9.91 -24.10 -6.90
CA LEU A 230 -10.08 -23.81 -5.48
C LEU A 230 -11.39 -24.40 -4.94
N CYS A 231 -12.46 -24.37 -5.72
CA CYS A 231 -13.74 -24.98 -5.37
C CYS A 231 -13.60 -26.49 -5.15
N LEU A 232 -12.76 -27.18 -5.92
CA LEU A 232 -12.54 -28.63 -5.79
C LEU A 232 -11.61 -28.98 -4.63
N GLU A 233 -10.53 -28.21 -4.44
CA GLU A 233 -9.53 -28.47 -3.40
C GLU A 233 -10.02 -28.08 -2.00
N LYS A 234 -10.66 -26.91 -1.87
CA LYS A 234 -11.10 -26.35 -0.58
C LYS A 234 -12.33 -25.46 -0.75
N PRO A 235 -13.54 -26.03 -0.86
CA PRO A 235 -14.79 -25.28 -1.06
C PRO A 235 -15.03 -24.19 -0.01
N SER A 236 -14.62 -24.41 1.25
CA SER A 236 -14.78 -23.45 2.35
C SER A 236 -13.97 -22.16 2.18
N ALA A 237 -12.96 -22.15 1.32
CA ALA A 237 -12.19 -20.95 1.01
C ALA A 237 -12.98 -19.97 0.12
N LEU A 238 -14.00 -20.43 -0.62
CA LEU A 238 -14.83 -19.56 -1.46
C LEU A 238 -15.63 -18.55 -0.64
N THR A 239 -16.12 -18.95 0.54
CA THR A 239 -16.87 -18.08 1.46
C THR A 239 -16.06 -16.85 1.88
N TRP A 240 -14.74 -17.00 2.04
CA TRP A 240 -13.85 -15.87 2.36
C TRP A 240 -13.86 -14.80 1.27
N TYR A 241 -13.91 -15.17 -0.01
CA TYR A 241 -13.97 -14.22 -1.12
C TYR A 241 -15.29 -13.45 -1.20
N ILE A 242 -16.35 -13.97 -0.59
CA ILE A 242 -17.68 -13.33 -0.56
C ILE A 242 -17.79 -12.43 0.67
N ASP A 243 -17.46 -12.95 1.85
CA ASP A 243 -17.79 -12.30 3.12
C ASP A 243 -16.64 -11.48 3.73
N SER A 244 -15.40 -11.86 3.45
CA SER A 244 -14.21 -11.34 4.15
C SER A 244 -13.19 -10.63 3.24
N TYR A 245 -13.23 -10.88 1.94
CA TYR A 245 -12.32 -10.25 0.99
C TYR A 245 -12.64 -8.77 0.85
N GLY A 246 -11.74 -7.90 1.31
CA GLY A 246 -11.89 -6.43 1.27
C GLY A 246 -11.41 -5.75 -0.02
N GLY A 247 -10.93 -6.50 -1.01
CA GLY A 247 -10.41 -5.92 -2.26
C GLY A 247 -11.49 -5.46 -3.24
N ARG A 248 -11.09 -4.66 -4.23
CA ARG A 248 -11.97 -4.05 -5.24
C ARG A 248 -12.40 -5.00 -6.37
N ASN A 249 -11.94 -6.25 -6.36
CA ASN A 249 -12.19 -7.19 -7.45
C ASN A 249 -13.57 -7.85 -7.31
N ASN A 250 -14.60 -7.18 -7.82
CA ASN A 250 -15.98 -7.69 -7.80
C ASN A 250 -16.19 -8.91 -8.72
N LEU A 251 -15.37 -9.07 -9.76
CA LEU A 251 -15.37 -10.25 -10.63
C LEU A 251 -14.95 -11.50 -9.86
N LEU A 252 -13.91 -11.42 -9.03
CA LEU A 252 -13.47 -12.49 -8.14
C LEU A 252 -14.57 -12.88 -7.15
N ARG A 253 -15.26 -11.88 -6.56
CA ARG A 253 -16.38 -12.13 -5.65
C ARG A 253 -17.55 -12.80 -6.37
N ALA A 254 -17.89 -12.34 -7.57
CA ALA A 254 -18.95 -12.93 -8.39
C ALA A 254 -18.62 -14.37 -8.81
N ALA A 255 -17.37 -14.63 -9.23
CA ALA A 255 -16.89 -15.97 -9.58
C ALA A 255 -17.06 -16.95 -8.41
N ALA A 256 -16.62 -16.55 -7.22
CA ALA A 256 -16.75 -17.35 -6.01
C ALA A 256 -18.23 -17.59 -5.65
N LYS A 257 -19.09 -16.58 -5.79
CA LYS A 257 -20.53 -16.67 -5.53
C LYS A 257 -21.24 -17.62 -6.50
N VAL A 258 -20.97 -17.53 -7.81
CA VAL A 258 -21.54 -18.41 -8.83
C VAL A 258 -21.21 -19.88 -8.53
N LEU A 259 -19.96 -20.18 -8.18
CA LEU A 259 -19.58 -21.56 -7.84
C LEU A 259 -20.18 -22.05 -6.52
N LEU A 260 -20.25 -21.19 -5.51
CA LEU A 260 -20.86 -21.54 -4.23
C LEU A 260 -22.36 -21.81 -4.36
N ASP A 261 -23.07 -21.03 -5.18
CA ASP A 261 -24.49 -21.22 -5.43
C ASP A 261 -24.77 -22.44 -6.33
N ALA A 262 -23.86 -22.79 -7.24
CA ALA A 262 -23.95 -24.01 -8.04
C ALA A 262 -23.56 -25.30 -7.30
N ALA A 263 -22.91 -25.18 -6.14
CA ALA A 263 -22.51 -26.31 -5.28
C ALA A 263 -23.56 -26.67 -4.20
N LYS A 264 -24.68 -25.92 -4.14
CA LYS A 264 -25.85 -26.22 -3.30
C LYS A 264 -26.83 -27.14 -4.03
#